data_AF-A0A2T7PR04-F1
#
_entry.id   AF-A0A2T7PR04-F1
#
_cell.length_a   1.000
_cell.length_b   1.000
_cell.length_c   1.000
_cell.angle_alpha   90.00
_cell.angle_beta   90.00
_cell.angle_gamma   90.00
#
_symmetry.space_group_name_H-M   'P 1'
#
loop_
_entity.id
_entity.type
_entity.pdbx_description
1 polymer ?
#
loop_
_entity_poly.entity_id
_entity_poly.type
_entity_poly.pdbx_seq_one_letter_code
_entity_poly.pdbx_strand_id
1 'polypeptide(L)'
;MAGSNNELQDLTDRLSRRARAYGMEISSEKSKVMIISTTDSSSNIIMNGQKLEEVNSFKYLGATLTRDGCCTAEIRIRIGMATSAMSRLDRIWRSNSISFSTKHRLYKSLVVSILL
;
A
#
# COMPACT_ATOMS: atom_id res chain seq x y z
N MET A 1 10.75 9.98 6.54
CA MET A 1 10.88 10.22 5.08
C MET A 1 12.09 11.11 4.90
N ALA A 2 12.92 10.85 3.88
CA ALA A 2 14.07 11.72 3.61
C ALA A 2 13.60 13.01 2.93
N GLY A 3 14.18 14.15 3.32
CA GLY A 3 13.93 15.44 2.69
C GLY A 3 14.79 15.71 1.45
N SER A 4 15.81 14.87 1.20
CA SER A 4 16.68 14.99 0.03
C SER A 4 17.17 13.63 -0.48
N ASN A 5 17.65 13.60 -1.74
CA ASN A 5 18.24 12.39 -2.34
C ASN A 5 19.47 11.88 -1.56
N ASN A 6 20.33 12.79 -1.09
CA ASN A 6 21.53 12.42 -0.31
C ASN A 6 21.16 11.81 1.04
N GLU A 7 20.17 12.38 1.71
CA GLU A 7 19.66 11.82 2.97
C GLU A 7 19.00 10.45 2.76
N LEU A 8 18.26 10.27 1.66
CA LEU A 8 17.65 8.98 1.33
C LEU A 8 18.72 7.91 1.06
N GLN A 9 19.81 8.26 0.38
CA GLN A 9 20.94 7.36 0.15
C GLN A 9 21.61 6.97 1.48
N ASP A 10 21.91 7.93 2.36
CA ASP A 10 22.48 7.64 3.69
C ASP A 10 21.61 6.69 4.52
N LEU A 11 20.29 6.96 4.58
CA LEU A 11 19.35 6.10 5.29
C LEU A 11 19.31 4.68 4.71
N THR A 12 19.35 4.57 3.38
CA THR A 12 19.35 3.28 2.66
C THR A 12 20.62 2.48 2.97
N ASP A 13 21.79 3.14 2.94
CA ASP A 13 23.07 2.51 3.24
C ASP A 13 23.19 2.09 4.70
N ARG A 14 22.69 2.92 5.63
CA ARG A 14 22.64 2.60 7.05
C ARG A 14 21.72 1.40 7.31
N LEU A 15 20.55 1.35 6.68
CA LEU A 15 19.63 0.23 6.79
C LEU A 15 20.26 -1.06 6.28
N SER A 16 20.88 -1.02 5.08
CA SER A 16 21.57 -2.17 4.50
C SER A 16 22.72 -2.66 5.40
N ARG A 17 23.55 -1.75 5.90
CA ARG A 17 24.66 -2.07 6.82
C ARG A 17 24.16 -2.72 8.11
N ARG A 18 23.08 -2.20 8.70
CA ARG A 18 22.49 -2.76 9.93
C ARG A 18 21.84 -4.11 9.68
N ALA A 19 21.12 -4.29 8.58
CA ALA A 19 20.55 -5.59 8.22
C ALA A 19 21.64 -6.66 8.09
N ARG A 20 22.74 -6.36 7.39
CA ARG A 20 23.89 -7.28 7.25
C ARG A 20 24.53 -7.65 8.59
N ALA A 21 24.59 -6.72 9.54
CA ALA A 21 25.11 -7.01 10.89
C ALA A 21 24.28 -8.08 11.62
N TYR A 22 23.01 -8.26 11.25
CA TYR A 22 22.13 -9.32 11.75
C TYR A 22 22.05 -10.53 10.80
N GLY A 23 22.93 -10.62 9.80
CA GLY A 23 22.93 -11.71 8.81
C GLY A 23 21.79 -11.62 7.80
N MET A 24 21.15 -10.46 7.65
CA MET A 24 20.07 -10.24 6.68
C MET A 24 20.59 -9.52 5.44
N GLU A 25 20.04 -9.88 4.28
CA GLU A 25 20.26 -9.17 3.03
C GLU A 25 18.97 -8.55 2.51
N ILE A 26 19.03 -7.27 2.12
CA ILE A 26 17.89 -6.55 1.56
C ILE A 26 17.85 -6.81 0.05
N SER A 27 16.70 -7.26 -0.43
CA SER A 27 16.45 -7.44 -1.86
C SER A 27 16.31 -6.09 -2.55
N SER A 28 17.24 -5.78 -3.47
CA SER A 28 17.18 -4.61 -4.35
C SER A 28 15.98 -4.70 -5.31
N GLU A 29 15.61 -5.90 -5.75
CA GLU A 29 14.46 -6.13 -6.63
C GLU A 29 13.14 -5.74 -5.98
N LYS A 30 12.94 -6.08 -4.70
CA LYS A 30 11.72 -5.75 -3.95
C LYS A 30 11.70 -4.32 -3.42
N SER A 31 12.88 -3.72 -3.27
CA SER A 31 13.03 -2.35 -2.77
C SER A 31 12.78 -1.35 -3.90
N LYS A 32 11.88 -0.40 -3.68
CA LYS A 32 11.50 0.63 -4.66
C LYS A 32 11.66 2.01 -4.04
N VAL A 33 11.88 3.02 -4.88
CA VAL A 33 11.86 4.42 -4.46
C VAL A 33 10.58 5.06 -4.97
N MET A 34 9.92 5.84 -4.12
CA MET A 34 8.75 6.63 -4.49
C MET A 34 8.97 8.05 -3.98
N ILE A 35 8.93 9.02 -4.88
CA ILE A 35 9.13 10.43 -4.55
C ILE A 35 7.77 11.08 -4.40
N ILE A 36 7.46 11.60 -3.22
CA ILE A 36 6.22 12.35 -2.99
C ILE A 36 6.60 13.84 -2.96
N SER A 37 6.45 14.51 -4.12
CA SER A 37 6.76 15.93 -4.30
C SER A 37 5.80 16.57 -5.31
N THR A 38 5.57 17.87 -5.18
CA THR A 38 4.85 18.69 -6.17
C THR A 38 5.72 19.05 -7.38
N THR A 39 7.03 18.87 -7.27
CA THR A 39 8.01 19.13 -8.34
C THR A 39 8.47 17.83 -8.97
N ASP A 40 8.63 17.84 -10.30
CA ASP A 40 9.26 16.73 -11.01
C ASP A 40 10.71 16.60 -10.56
N SER A 41 10.95 15.54 -9.81
CA SER A 41 12.26 15.16 -9.29
C SER A 41 12.53 13.72 -9.70
N SER A 42 13.79 13.38 -9.86
CA SER A 42 14.22 11.99 -10.03
C SER A 42 15.19 11.62 -8.92
N SER A 43 15.18 10.35 -8.56
CA SER A 43 16.09 9.81 -7.55
C SER A 43 17.03 8.78 -8.16
N ASN A 44 18.28 8.80 -7.70
CA ASN A 44 19.30 7.84 -8.09
C ASN A 44 19.81 7.13 -6.83
N ILE A 45 18.92 6.38 -6.19
CA ILE A 45 19.27 5.59 -5.00
C ILE A 45 19.86 4.26 -5.45
N ILE A 46 21.03 3.94 -4.90
CA ILE A 46 21.76 2.72 -5.19
C ILE A 46 21.74 1.83 -3.95
N MET A 47 21.40 0.55 -4.13
CA MET A 47 21.48 -0.48 -3.10
C MET A 47 22.18 -1.70 -3.68
N ASN A 48 23.19 -2.23 -2.99
CA ASN A 48 23.96 -3.40 -3.42
C ASN A 48 24.53 -3.27 -4.86
N GLY A 49 24.93 -2.05 -5.27
CA GLY A 49 25.44 -1.77 -6.62
C GLY A 49 24.38 -1.70 -7.71
N GLN A 50 23.09 -1.82 -7.38
CA GLN A 50 21.98 -1.69 -8.32
C GLN A 50 21.17 -0.42 -8.02
N LYS A 51 20.75 0.28 -9.07
CA LYS A 51 19.81 1.40 -8.94
C LYS A 51 18.42 0.84 -8.60
N LEU A 52 17.81 1.38 -7.54
CA LEU A 52 16.44 1.04 -7.19
C LEU A 52 15.46 1.63 -8.22
N GLU A 53 14.41 0.88 -8.54
CA GLU A 53 13.36 1.33 -9.44
C GLU A 53 12.53 2.43 -8.77
N GLU A 54 12.31 3.53 -9.51
CA GLU A 54 11.39 4.60 -9.11
C GLU A 54 9.97 4.24 -9.55
N VAL A 55 9.01 4.27 -8.64
CA VAL A 55 7.61 3.89 -8.88
C VAL A 55 6.65 5.02 -8.55
N ASN A 56 5.56 5.11 -9.30
CA ASN A 56 4.49 6.09 -9.07
C ASN A 56 3.46 5.64 -8.03
N SER A 57 3.41 4.33 -7.75
CA SER A 57 2.53 3.76 -6.74
C SER A 57 3.17 2.54 -6.12
N PHE A 58 2.96 2.34 -4.83
CA PHE A 58 3.51 1.22 -4.09
C PHE A 58 2.48 0.65 -3.12
N LYS A 59 2.32 -0.68 -3.10
CA LYS A 59 1.45 -1.36 -2.14
C LYS A 59 2.21 -1.59 -0.83
N TYR A 60 1.82 -0.89 0.23
CA TYR A 60 2.37 -1.03 1.57
C TYR A 60 1.33 -1.59 2.53
N LEU A 61 1.59 -2.78 3.08
CA LEU A 61 0.70 -3.48 4.02
C LEU A 61 -0.76 -3.59 3.54
N GLY A 62 -0.96 -3.79 2.24
CA GLY A 62 -2.28 -3.91 1.62
C GLY A 62 -2.83 -2.60 1.04
N ALA A 63 -2.43 -1.45 1.60
CA ALA A 63 -2.84 -0.13 1.11
C ALA A 63 -1.97 0.34 -0.06
N THR A 64 -2.56 1.08 -0.99
CA THR A 64 -1.89 1.65 -2.15
C THR A 64 -1.46 3.08 -1.85
N LEU A 65 -0.16 3.33 -1.88
CA LEU A 65 0.41 4.67 -1.79
C LEU A 65 0.70 5.18 -3.19
N THR A 66 0.52 6.48 -3.42
CA THR A 66 0.72 7.12 -4.72
C THR A 66 1.68 8.31 -4.61
N ARG A 67 2.33 8.63 -5.73
CA ARG A 67 3.31 9.72 -5.86
C ARG A 67 2.76 11.09 -5.48
N ASP A 68 1.48 11.34 -5.76
CA ASP A 68 0.78 12.58 -5.43
C ASP A 68 0.50 12.74 -3.93
N GLY A 69 0.82 11.73 -3.12
CA GLY A 69 0.55 11.72 -1.68
C GLY A 69 -0.94 11.65 -1.33
N CYS A 70 -1.82 11.45 -2.32
CA CYS A 70 -3.26 11.49 -2.13
C CYS A 70 -3.83 10.10 -1.85
N CYS A 71 -4.74 9.97 -0.88
CA CYS A 71 -5.42 8.70 -0.61
C CYS A 71 -6.57 8.41 -1.60
N THR A 72 -6.85 9.29 -2.56
CA THR A 72 -8.00 9.15 -3.49
C THR A 72 -7.97 7.83 -4.27
N ALA A 73 -6.79 7.40 -4.74
CA ALA A 73 -6.66 6.14 -5.47
C ALA A 73 -7.00 4.94 -4.56
N GLU A 74 -6.47 4.91 -3.35
CA GLU A 74 -6.76 3.85 -2.37
C GLU A 74 -8.23 3.83 -1.95
N ILE A 75 -8.84 4.99 -1.72
CA ILE A 75 -10.28 5.09 -1.39
C ILE A 75 -11.12 4.48 -2.52
N ARG A 76 -10.81 4.79 -3.77
CA ARG A 76 -11.51 4.21 -4.94
C ARG A 76 -11.34 2.69 -5.00
N ILE A 77 -10.15 2.18 -4.72
CA ILE A 77 -9.88 0.72 -4.65
C ILE A 77 -10.74 0.08 -3.57
N ARG A 78 -10.77 0.65 -2.35
CA ARG A 78 -11.59 0.13 -1.23
C ARG A 78 -13.08 0.17 -1.52
N ILE A 79 -13.59 1.23 -2.14
CA ILE A 79 -14.99 1.32 -2.60
C ILE A 79 -15.29 0.20 -3.60
N GLY A 80 -14.41 -0.02 -4.57
CA GLY A 80 -14.56 -1.10 -5.55
C GLY A 80 -14.58 -2.49 -4.90
N MET A 81 -13.69 -2.73 -3.94
CA MET A 81 -13.63 -3.98 -3.19
C MET A 81 -14.88 -4.20 -2.32
N ALA A 82 -15.33 -3.16 -1.61
CA ALA A 82 -16.56 -3.22 -0.80
C ALA A 82 -17.80 -3.44 -1.67
N THR A 83 -17.87 -2.81 -2.84
CA THR A 83 -18.94 -3.03 -3.82
C THR A 83 -18.92 -4.48 -4.33
N SER A 84 -17.74 -5.03 -4.63
CA SER A 84 -17.61 -6.44 -5.01
C SER A 84 -18.06 -7.38 -3.89
N ALA A 85 -17.71 -7.09 -2.64
CA ALA A 85 -18.15 -7.85 -1.48
C ALA A 85 -19.68 -7.81 -1.29
N MET A 86 -20.30 -6.63 -1.48
CA MET A 86 -21.75 -6.50 -1.50
C MET A 86 -22.38 -7.39 -2.57
N SER A 87 -21.88 -7.35 -3.81
CA SER A 87 -22.43 -8.14 -4.91
C SER A 87 -22.29 -9.65 -4.70
N ARG A 88 -21.17 -10.11 -4.11
CA ARG A 88 -20.95 -11.53 -3.80
C ARG A 88 -21.95 -12.10 -2.78
N LEU A 89 -22.53 -11.24 -1.95
CA LEU A 89 -23.48 -11.61 -0.90
C LEU A 89 -24.95 -11.37 -1.31
N ASP A 90 -25.23 -11.13 -2.59
CA ASP A 90 -26.59 -10.83 -3.12
C ASP A 90 -27.67 -11.83 -2.66
N ARG A 91 -27.36 -13.14 -2.65
CA ARG A 91 -28.29 -14.17 -2.16
C ARG A 91 -28.66 -13.99 -0.69
N ILE A 92 -27.71 -13.58 0.15
CA ILE A 92 -27.96 -13.29 1.57
C ILE A 92 -28.83 -12.06 1.70
N TRP A 93 -28.55 -11.00 0.94
CA TRP A 93 -29.31 -9.76 0.98
C TRP A 93 -30.77 -9.96 0.57
N ARG A 94 -31.02 -10.78 -0.47
CA ARG A 94 -32.36 -11.11 -0.97
C ARG A 94 -33.12 -12.13 -0.13
N SER A 95 -32.44 -12.90 0.72
CA SER A 95 -33.10 -13.97 1.47
C SER A 95 -34.04 -13.43 2.55
N ASN A 96 -35.32 -13.79 2.51
CA ASN A 96 -36.28 -13.46 3.56
C ASN A 96 -36.14 -14.36 4.81
N SER A 97 -35.41 -15.48 4.72
CA SER A 97 -35.19 -16.38 5.86
C SER A 97 -34.12 -15.88 6.84
N ILE A 98 -33.33 -14.87 6.45
CA ILE A 98 -32.24 -14.33 7.27
C ILE A 98 -32.70 -13.03 7.91
N SER A 99 -32.59 -12.94 9.24
CA SER A 99 -32.99 -11.74 9.98
C SER A 99 -32.15 -10.52 9.60
N PHE A 100 -32.77 -9.34 9.67
CA PHE A 100 -32.09 -8.06 9.42
C PHE A 100 -30.88 -7.87 10.32
N SER A 101 -30.98 -8.22 11.61
CA SER A 101 -29.87 -8.14 12.57
C SER A 101 -28.64 -8.93 12.09
N THR A 102 -28.85 -10.14 11.58
CA THR A 102 -27.77 -10.98 11.03
C THR A 102 -27.18 -10.36 9.76
N LYS A 103 -28.01 -9.87 8.83
CA LYS A 103 -27.54 -9.19 7.62
C LYS A 103 -26.73 -7.94 7.94
N HIS A 104 -27.17 -7.15 8.92
CA HIS A 104 -26.46 -5.94 9.36
C HIS A 104 -25.10 -6.29 9.98
N ARG A 105 -25.02 -7.34 10.81
CA ARG A 105 -23.74 -7.84 11.34
C ARG A 105 -22.80 -8.27 10.22
N LEU A 106 -23.30 -9.01 9.22
CA LEU A 106 -22.51 -9.42 8.05
C LEU A 106 -22.00 -8.21 7.27
N TYR A 107 -22.85 -7.24 6.98
CA TYR A 107 -22.47 -5.99 6.33
C TYR A 107 -21.35 -5.26 7.09
N LYS A 108 -21.47 -5.08 8.41
CA LYS A 108 -20.43 -4.47 9.24
C LYS A 108 -19.11 -5.25 9.20
N SER A 109 -19.17 -6.58 9.28
CA SER A 109 -17.96 -7.42 9.35
C SER A 109 -17.27 -7.67 8.01
N LEU A 110 -18.00 -7.68 6.90
CA LEU A 110 -17.50 -8.13 5.59
C LEU A 110 -17.40 -7.03 4.55
N VAL A 111 -18.12 -5.92 4.72
CA VAL A 111 -18.18 -4.83 3.74
C VAL A 111 -17.58 -3.56 4.32
N VAL A 112 -18.04 -3.16 5.51
CA VAL A 112 -17.52 -1.94 6.17
C VAL A 112 -16.06 -2.10 6.56
N SER A 113 -15.63 -3.30 6.95
CA SER A 113 -14.22 -3.61 7.26
C SER A 113 -13.26 -3.50 6.05
N ILE A 114 -13.79 -3.57 4.83
CA ILE A 114 -13.01 -3.39 3.59
C ILE A 114 -12.97 -1.90 3.21
N LEU A 115 -14.09 -1.21 3.44
CA LEU A 115 -14.24 0.19 3.06
C LEU A 115 -13.43 1.13 3.97
N LEU A 116 -13.43 0.87 5.28
CA LEU A 116 -12.85 1.72 6.33
C LEU A 116 -11.49 1.20 6.80
#